data_AF-A0A2N5Z3N2-F1
#
_entry.id   AF-A0A2N5Z3N2-F1
#
_cell.length_a   1.000
_cell.length_b   1.000
_cell.length_c   1.000
_cell.angle_alpha   90.00
_cell.angle_beta   90.00
_cell.angle_gamma   90.00
#
_symmetry.space_group_name_H-M   'P 1'
#
loop_
_entity.id
_entity.type
_entity.pdbx_description
1 polymer ?
#
loop_
_entity_poly.entity_id
_entity_poly.type
_entity_poly.pdbx_seq_one_letter_code
_entity_poly.pdbx_strand_id
1 'polypeptide(L)'
;MAKKQSNWLFWILAVLITLGAAYYQKMTGPTYPETASFTINQKEFSFNLPRSHGGTTDCPVELNGELNRNDFELVYRRYPTNEEYSVKSFQEKDGVSVAFLPNQPPAGKLQYFIRHAVT
;
A
#
# COMPACT_ATOMS: atom_id res chain seq x y z
N MET A 1 -34.88 -46.34 -18.68
CA MET A 1 -34.57 -45.00 -19.23
C MET A 1 -33.71 -44.26 -18.21
N ALA A 2 -32.45 -43.96 -18.53
CA ALA A 2 -31.54 -43.31 -17.60
C ALA A 2 -31.88 -41.81 -17.49
N LYS A 3 -32.11 -41.34 -16.25
CA LYS A 3 -32.41 -39.94 -15.95
C LYS A 3 -31.16 -39.10 -16.20
N LYS A 4 -31.17 -38.27 -17.25
CA LYS A 4 -30.10 -37.31 -17.58
C LYS A 4 -29.88 -36.39 -16.37
N GLN A 5 -28.79 -36.59 -15.63
CA GLN A 5 -28.44 -35.71 -14.52
C GLN A 5 -28.08 -34.33 -15.09
N SER A 6 -28.69 -33.29 -14.52
CA SER A 6 -28.42 -31.91 -14.90
C SER A 6 -27.07 -31.50 -14.32
N ASN A 7 -26.04 -31.41 -15.17
CA ASN A 7 -24.71 -30.91 -14.79
C ASN A 7 -24.70 -29.42 -14.39
N TRP A 8 -25.87 -28.77 -14.37
CA TRP A 8 -26.05 -27.37 -13.99
C TRP A 8 -25.55 -27.06 -12.56
N LEU A 9 -25.71 -28.00 -11.62
CA LEU A 9 -25.22 -27.81 -10.25
C LEU A 9 -23.69 -27.71 -10.21
N PHE A 10 -23.00 -28.54 -11.00
CA PHE A 10 -21.54 -28.48 -11.14
C PHE A 10 -21.08 -27.20 -11.83
N TRP A 11 -21.85 -26.71 -12.81
CA TRP A 11 -21.56 -25.42 -13.47
C TRP A 11 -21.70 -24.23 -12.52
N ILE A 12 -22.77 -24.19 -11.70
CA ILE A 12 -22.90 -23.14 -10.67
C ILE A 12 -21.74 -23.20 -9.69
N LEU A 13 -21.40 -24.40 -9.21
CA LEU A 13 -20.29 -24.58 -8.27
C LEU A 13 -18.96 -24.13 -8.88
N ALA A 14 -18.70 -24.48 -10.14
CA ALA A 14 -17.50 -24.06 -10.85
C ALA A 14 -17.42 -22.53 -11.00
N VAL A 15 -18.53 -21.86 -11.32
CA VAL A 15 -18.58 -20.39 -11.41
C VAL A 15 -18.32 -19.75 -10.04
N LEU A 16 -18.94 -20.27 -8.98
CA LEU A 16 -18.72 -19.80 -7.60
C LEU A 16 -17.26 -19.91 -7.18
N ILE A 17 -16.62 -21.07 -7.42
CA ILE A 17 -15.21 -21.29 -7.10
C ILE A 17 -14.33 -20.33 -7.90
N THR A 18 -14.61 -20.13 -9.19
CA THR A 18 -13.82 -19.25 -10.06
C THR A 18 -13.93 -17.79 -9.61
N LEU A 19 -15.13 -17.30 -9.32
CA LEU A 19 -15.34 -15.94 -8.83
C LEU A 19 -14.72 -15.73 -7.45
N GLY A 20 -14.84 -16.72 -6.55
CA GLY A 20 -14.20 -16.70 -5.24
C GLY A 20 -12.67 -16.64 -5.35
N ALA A 21 -12.07 -17.46 -6.22
CA ALA A 21 -10.64 -17.45 -6.48
C ALA A 21 -10.17 -16.11 -7.08
N ALA A 22 -10.90 -15.57 -8.06
CA ALA A 22 -10.59 -14.27 -8.66
C ALA A 22 -10.66 -13.13 -7.63
N TYR A 23 -11.67 -13.14 -6.75
CA TYR A 23 -11.80 -12.17 -5.68
C TYR A 23 -10.65 -12.28 -4.66
N TYR A 24 -10.30 -13.50 -4.25
CA TYR A 24 -9.19 -13.74 -3.33
C TYR A 24 -7.83 -13.30 -3.92
N GLN A 25 -7.57 -13.60 -5.20
CA GLN A 25 -6.38 -13.15 -5.92
C GLN A 25 -6.32 -11.63 -6.02
N LYS A 26 -7.47 -10.97 -6.22
CA LYS A 26 -7.55 -9.51 -6.23
C LYS A 26 -7.19 -8.95 -4.86
N MET A 27 -7.78 -9.46 -3.77
CA MET A 27 -7.53 -8.96 -2.41
C MET A 27 -6.09 -9.19 -1.94
N THR A 28 -5.47 -10.30 -2.33
CA THR A 28 -4.08 -10.65 -1.97
C THR A 28 -3.05 -10.15 -2.98
N GLY A 29 -3.47 -9.32 -3.93
CA GLY A 29 -2.59 -8.76 -4.95
C GLY A 29 -1.46 -7.93 -4.31
N PRO A 30 -0.21 -8.06 -4.77
CA PRO A 30 0.96 -7.40 -4.17
C PRO A 30 0.93 -5.87 -4.28
N THR A 31 0.03 -5.34 -5.12
CA THR A 31 -0.11 -3.93 -5.50
C THR A 31 -0.99 -3.15 -4.54
N TYR A 32 -1.77 -3.80 -3.66
CA TYR A 32 -2.66 -3.09 -2.75
C TYR A 32 -1.86 -2.28 -1.74
N PRO A 33 -2.06 -0.96 -1.66
CA PRO A 33 -1.41 -0.14 -0.64
C PRO A 33 -1.85 -0.62 0.74
N GLU A 34 -0.92 -0.57 1.69
CA GLU A 34 -1.26 -0.79 3.09
C GLU A 34 -1.79 0.51 3.66
N THR A 35 -3.06 0.50 4.01
CA THR A 35 -3.65 1.60 4.77
C THR A 35 -3.47 1.30 6.25
N ALA A 36 -2.71 2.13 6.94
CA ALA A 36 -2.60 2.05 8.40
C ALA A 36 -3.39 3.21 9.01
N SER A 37 -4.22 2.92 10.00
CA SER A 37 -4.84 3.95 10.83
C SER A 37 -4.47 3.75 12.29
N PHE A 38 -4.16 4.84 12.98
CA PHE A 38 -3.92 4.82 14.41
C PHE A 38 -4.49 6.05 15.08
N THR A 39 -4.75 5.96 16.39
CA THR A 39 -5.27 7.08 17.19
C THR A 39 -4.23 7.46 18.23
N ILE A 40 -3.75 8.71 18.18
CA ILE A 40 -2.89 9.30 19.23
C ILE A 40 -3.63 10.51 19.78
N ASN A 41 -3.78 10.61 21.10
CA ASN A 41 -4.43 11.76 21.76
C ASN A 41 -5.82 12.11 21.18
N GLN A 42 -6.66 11.09 20.92
CA GLN A 42 -8.00 11.22 20.33
C GLN A 42 -8.05 11.79 18.89
N LYS A 43 -6.89 11.94 18.22
CA LYS A 43 -6.82 12.27 16.80
C LYS A 43 -6.62 11.00 15.99
N GLU A 44 -7.39 10.86 14.92
CA GLU A 44 -7.25 9.76 13.96
C GLU A 44 -6.22 10.14 12.90
N PHE A 45 -5.27 9.24 12.66
CA PHE A 45 -4.22 9.40 11.68
C PHE A 45 -4.34 8.27 10.67
N SER A 46 -4.39 8.61 9.38
CA SER A 46 -4.48 7.63 8.30
C SER A 46 -3.31 7.79 7.34
N PHE A 47 -2.64 6.66 7.07
CA PHE A 47 -1.44 6.58 6.25
C PHE A 47 -1.73 5.68 5.06
N ASN A 48 -1.38 6.15 3.88
CA ASN A 48 -1.41 5.34 2.68
C ASN A 48 0.04 4.95 2.34
N LEU A 49 0.38 3.66 2.51
CA LEU A 49 1.71 3.12 2.26
C LEU A 49 1.69 2.35 0.93
N PRO A 50 2.05 3.00 -0.20
CA PRO A 50 2.08 2.34 -1.50
C PRO A 50 3.09 1.19 -1.52
N ARG A 51 2.65 0.02 -1.96
CA ARG A 51 3.51 -1.17 -2.12
C ARG A 51 4.21 -1.26 -3.47
N SER A 52 3.71 -0.52 -4.45
CA SER A 52 4.25 -0.50 -5.81
C SER A 52 4.01 0.86 -6.44
N HIS A 53 4.99 1.36 -7.17
CA HIS A 53 4.87 2.56 -7.99
C HIS A 53 5.60 2.33 -9.30
N GLY A 54 4.89 2.52 -10.39
CA GLY A 54 5.45 2.39 -11.73
C GLY A 54 5.76 3.74 -12.35
N GLY A 55 6.53 3.72 -13.43
CA GLY A 55 6.81 4.90 -14.24
C GLY A 55 8.16 5.54 -13.94
N THR A 56 8.30 6.79 -14.36
CA THR A 56 9.54 7.58 -14.29
C THR A 56 9.54 8.60 -13.16
N THR A 57 8.50 8.61 -12.33
CA THR A 57 8.31 9.56 -11.24
C THR A 57 8.63 8.93 -9.88
N ASP A 58 8.90 9.79 -8.92
CA ASP A 58 8.99 9.41 -7.51
C ASP A 58 7.62 8.99 -6.98
N CYS A 59 7.62 8.07 -6.02
CA CYS A 59 6.40 7.52 -5.43
C CYS A 59 5.92 8.43 -4.29
N PRO A 60 4.70 9.00 -4.37
CA PRO A 60 4.14 9.80 -3.30
C PRO A 60 3.67 8.92 -2.14
N VAL A 61 4.06 9.28 -0.93
CA VAL A 61 3.56 8.75 0.33
C VAL A 61 2.77 9.87 1.00
N GLU A 62 1.49 9.65 1.25
CA GLU A 62 0.56 10.68 1.72
C GLU A 62 0.17 10.43 3.18
N LEU A 63 0.10 11.53 3.94
CA LEU A 63 -0.47 11.59 5.27
C LEU A 63 -1.81 12.30 5.21
N ASN A 64 -2.84 11.63 5.68
CA ASN A 64 -4.19 12.15 5.74
C ASN A 64 -4.63 12.31 7.20
N GLY A 65 -5.28 13.43 7.52
CA GLY A 65 -5.82 13.73 8.84
C GLY A 65 -5.38 15.08 9.41
N GLU A 66 -5.88 15.43 10.60
CA GLU A 66 -5.53 16.66 11.33
C GLU A 66 -4.19 16.51 12.06
N LEU A 67 -3.12 16.41 11.29
CA LEU A 67 -1.77 16.12 11.78
C LEU A 67 -0.78 17.21 11.37
N ASN A 68 0.19 17.48 12.25
CA ASN A 68 1.31 18.34 11.91
C ASN A 68 2.35 17.49 11.16
N ARG A 69 2.48 17.76 9.85
CA ARG A 69 3.42 17.07 8.98
C ARG A 69 4.87 17.08 9.47
N ASN A 70 5.26 18.11 10.24
CA ASN A 70 6.63 18.27 10.73
C ASN A 70 6.97 17.25 11.83
N ASP A 71 5.97 16.60 12.42
CA ASP A 71 6.16 15.58 13.46
C ASP A 71 6.48 14.21 12.83
N PHE A 72 6.48 14.10 11.50
CA PHE A 72 6.66 12.85 10.78
C PHE A 72 7.78 12.93 9.75
N GLU A 73 8.47 11.81 9.58
CA GLU A 73 9.52 11.62 8.60
C GLU A 73 9.35 10.30 7.84
N LEU A 74 9.60 10.34 6.55
CA LEU A 74 9.69 9.16 5.70
C LEU A 74 11.12 8.65 5.72
N VAL A 75 11.30 7.44 6.23
CA VAL A 75 12.61 6.80 6.38
C VAL A 75 12.70 5.61 5.44
N TYR A 76 13.71 5.54 4.58
CA TYR A 76 13.82 4.49 3.57
C TYR A 76 15.26 4.12 3.23
N ARG A 77 15.46 2.92 2.68
CA ARG A 77 16.72 2.48 2.05
C ARG A 77 16.44 1.45 0.96
N ARG A 78 17.44 1.16 0.13
CA ARG A 78 17.33 0.08 -0.87
C ARG A 78 17.24 -1.28 -0.19
N TYR A 79 16.52 -2.20 -0.82
CA TYR A 79 16.39 -3.58 -0.37
C TYR A 79 16.94 -4.54 -1.43
N PRO A 80 17.69 -5.60 -1.06
CA PRO A 80 18.17 -5.93 0.28
C PRO A 80 19.60 -5.39 0.50
N THR A 81 19.76 -4.12 0.85
CA THR A 81 21.08 -3.55 1.18
C THR A 81 21.20 -3.29 2.68
N ASN A 82 22.44 -3.16 3.16
CA ASN A 82 22.76 -2.69 4.51
C ASN A 82 23.16 -1.21 4.53
N GLU A 83 22.72 -0.46 3.52
CA GLU A 83 22.93 0.98 3.46
C GLU A 83 22.23 1.68 4.63
N GLU A 84 22.76 2.85 4.99
CA GLU A 84 22.11 3.72 5.94
C GLU A 84 20.74 4.20 5.41
N TYR A 85 19.82 4.43 6.33
CA TYR A 85 18.51 4.93 5.96
C TYR A 85 18.58 6.41 5.59
N SER A 86 18.00 6.74 4.45
CA SER A 86 17.69 8.10 4.05
C SER A 86 16.43 8.58 4.76
N VAL A 87 16.39 9.86 5.10
CA VAL A 87 15.26 10.51 5.75
C VAL A 87 14.72 11.62 4.85
N LYS A 88 13.40 11.73 4.73
CA LYS A 88 12.69 12.78 4.00
C LYS A 88 11.58 13.35 4.87
N SER A 89 11.54 14.68 4.98
CA SER A 89 10.45 15.39 5.63
C SER A 89 9.22 15.45 4.72
N PHE A 90 8.03 15.43 5.33
CA PHE A 90 6.79 15.67 4.61
C PHE A 90 6.63 17.15 4.25
N GLN A 91 6.05 17.41 3.10
CA GLN A 91 5.81 18.75 2.56
C GLN A 91 4.32 18.89 2.23
N GLU A 92 3.83 20.12 2.22
CA GLU A 92 2.45 20.39 1.81
C GLU A 92 2.39 20.53 0.29
N LYS A 93 1.51 19.75 -0.34
CA LYS A 93 1.25 19.81 -1.77
C LYS A 93 -0.24 19.57 -2.02
N ASP A 94 -0.89 20.50 -2.71
CA ASP A 94 -2.32 20.42 -3.07
C ASP A 94 -3.25 20.17 -1.86
N GLY A 95 -2.89 20.70 -0.68
CA GLY A 95 -3.65 20.54 0.57
C GLY A 95 -3.43 19.20 1.28
N VAL A 96 -2.50 18.36 0.81
CA VAL A 96 -2.14 17.07 1.41
C VAL A 96 -0.68 17.10 1.85
N SER A 97 -0.38 16.40 2.95
CA SER A 97 1.01 16.23 3.42
C SER A 97 1.64 15.04 2.70
N VAL A 98 2.68 15.28 1.91
CA VAL A 98 3.30 14.27 1.04
C VAL A 98 4.82 14.24 1.18
N ALA A 99 5.38 13.03 1.12
CA ALA A 99 6.82 12.80 0.95
C ALA A 99 7.04 11.87 -0.25
N PHE A 100 8.23 11.92 -0.84
CA PHE A 100 8.52 11.19 -2.08
C PHE A 100 9.62 10.15 -1.87
N LEU A 101 9.31 8.89 -2.18
CA LEU A 101 10.31 7.83 -2.34
C LEU A 101 10.93 7.94 -3.73
N PRO A 102 12.26 7.85 -3.86
CA PRO A 102 12.93 8.03 -5.15
C PRO A 102 12.54 6.91 -6.12
N ASN A 103 12.35 7.29 -7.39
CA ASN A 103 12.12 6.35 -8.48
C ASN A 103 13.16 5.22 -8.48
N GLN A 104 12.70 4.00 -8.73
CA GLN A 104 13.55 2.82 -8.78
C GLN A 104 13.64 2.28 -10.21
N PRO A 105 14.81 1.75 -10.61
CA PRO A 105 14.92 1.00 -11.86
C PRO A 105 13.98 -0.22 -11.82
N PRO A 106 13.71 -0.85 -12.98
CA PRO A 106 12.91 -2.07 -13.04
C PRO A 106 13.37 -3.11 -12.00
N ALA A 107 12.41 -3.66 -11.24
CA ALA A 107 12.63 -4.59 -10.13
C ALA A 107 13.42 -4.04 -8.91
N GLY A 108 13.72 -2.74 -8.86
CA GLY A 108 14.28 -2.09 -7.68
C GLY A 108 13.29 -2.08 -6.52
N LYS A 109 13.78 -2.33 -5.31
CA LYS A 109 12.99 -2.40 -4.09
C LYS A 109 13.51 -1.42 -3.06
N LEU A 110 12.59 -0.75 -2.39
CA LEU A 110 12.87 0.03 -1.20
C LEU A 110 12.18 -0.63 -0.02
N GLN A 111 12.81 -0.55 1.14
CA GLN A 111 12.14 -0.77 2.41
C GLN A 111 12.04 0.58 3.12
N TYR A 112 10.85 0.88 3.63
CA TYR A 112 10.57 2.18 4.22
C TYR A 112 9.56 2.08 5.36
N PHE A 113 9.55 3.10 6.20
CA PHE A 113 8.59 3.28 7.28
C PHE A 113 8.44 4.77 7.59
N ILE A 114 7.36 5.11 8.29
CA ILE A 114 7.13 6.46 8.79
C ILE A 114 7.57 6.50 10.24
N ARG A 115 8.39 7.50 10.57
CA ARG A 115 8.88 7.75 11.93
C ARG A 115 8.22 9.01 12.46
N HIS A 116 7.75 8.96 13.69
CA HIS A 116 7.34 10.14 14.45
C HIS A 116 8.59 10.78 15.05
N ALA A 117 8.95 11.96 14.57
CA ALA A 117 10.13 12.73 14.97
C ALA A 117 9.69 13.87 15.89
N VAL A 118 9.25 13.53 17.11
CA VAL A 118 9.03 14.55 18.14
C VAL A 118 10.33 14.82 18.88
N THR A 119 10.72 16.09 18.90
CA THR A 119 11.76 16.65 19.78
C THR A 119 11.12 17.05 21.11
#